data_AF-A0A928T0P3-F1
#
_entry.id   AF-A0A928T0P3-F1
#
_cell.length_a   1.000
_cell.length_b   1.000
_cell.length_c   1.000
_cell.angle_alpha   90.00
_cell.angle_beta   90.00
_cell.angle_gamma   90.00
#
_symmetry.space_group_name_H-M   'P 1'
#
loop_
_entity.id
_entity.type
_entity.pdbx_description
1 polymer ?
#
loop_
_entity_poly.entity_id
_entity_poly.type
_entity_poly.pdbx_seq_one_letter_code
_entity_poly.pdbx_strand_id
1 'polypeptide(L)'
;MFLPAGMGAAETALTVERAGDERGPFVPVLGARDGESPFVVVPAPNGQRVCYRMRAERGPVISGWSDVECATPNVDPVPPVVRVTSGRVVSRTRDVSLELELEDPSSATHVHLTVELGTVVSGVVELRYSFAGTPIDSVAWQPAVAHLDLRLPDVPAGEIHVQARDLAGNVSKVVRIGFRRLLDSRVDRAIADEERAEDQLDAGDLAAAKAEIVASLLKLDEAVLASLARLSQSKGANLDEVHVLTRLVKVKTLKLTCVALLKAKTLHLANQRLQEALALELELAEFAEERGCRCETLGVSRHRNRARVPELRRIGRQ
;
A
#
# COMPACT_ATOMS: atom_id res chain seq x y z
N MET A 1 -30.61 -16.12 32.53
CA MET A 1 -30.91 -17.42 33.16
C MET A 1 -30.47 -17.35 34.62
N PHE A 2 -31.38 -17.45 35.59
CA PHE A 2 -31.06 -17.41 37.02
C PHE A 2 -30.79 -18.83 37.52
N LEU A 3 -29.63 -19.06 38.14
CA LEU A 3 -29.34 -20.33 38.82
C LEU A 3 -30.17 -20.41 40.12
N PRO A 4 -30.79 -21.55 40.43
CA PRO A 4 -31.60 -21.70 41.64
C PRO A 4 -30.73 -21.57 42.91
N ALA A 5 -31.18 -20.73 43.84
CA ALA A 5 -30.53 -20.52 45.14
C ALA A 5 -30.65 -21.77 46.02
N GLY A 6 -29.51 -22.36 46.41
CA GLY A 6 -29.49 -23.48 47.35
C GLY A 6 -28.32 -24.47 47.25
N MET A 7 -27.43 -24.34 46.26
CA MET A 7 -26.23 -25.19 46.21
C MET A 7 -25.14 -24.64 47.13
N GLY A 8 -24.93 -25.32 48.26
CA GLY A 8 -23.77 -25.08 49.13
C GLY A 8 -22.46 -25.26 48.36
N ALA A 9 -21.44 -24.51 48.79
CA ALA A 9 -20.14 -24.25 48.14
C ALA A 9 -19.23 -25.49 47.93
N ALA A 10 -19.73 -26.56 47.35
CA ALA A 10 -18.89 -27.57 46.70
C ALA A 10 -18.67 -27.12 45.26
N GLU A 11 -17.39 -27.03 44.87
CA GLU A 11 -16.92 -26.67 43.53
C GLU A 11 -17.73 -27.42 42.46
N THR A 12 -18.66 -26.70 41.85
CA THR A 12 -19.42 -27.19 40.70
C THR A 12 -18.71 -26.61 39.50
N ALA A 13 -18.06 -27.48 38.73
CA ALA A 13 -17.36 -27.06 37.53
C ALA A 13 -18.35 -26.73 36.43
N LEU A 14 -18.22 -25.56 35.79
CA LEU A 14 -19.05 -25.20 34.63
C LEU A 14 -18.28 -25.54 33.34
N THR A 15 -18.82 -26.46 32.54
CA THR A 15 -18.31 -26.68 31.19
C THR A 15 -19.12 -25.85 30.20
N VAL A 16 -18.44 -25.01 29.44
CA VAL A 16 -19.01 -24.20 28.35
C VAL A 16 -18.46 -24.69 27.01
N GLU A 17 -19.34 -24.89 26.05
CA GLU A 17 -18.96 -25.16 24.67
C GLU A 17 -19.53 -24.08 23.74
N ARG A 18 -18.82 -23.85 22.62
CA ARG A 18 -19.25 -22.93 21.57
C ARG A 18 -19.31 -23.60 20.20
N ALA A 19 -20.18 -23.10 19.33
CA ALA A 19 -20.32 -23.50 17.93
C ALA A 19 -20.60 -22.28 17.04
N GLY A 20 -20.41 -22.41 15.73
CA GLY A 20 -20.80 -21.38 14.75
C GLY A 20 -22.30 -21.33 14.46
N ASP A 21 -23.04 -22.38 14.81
CA ASP A 21 -24.49 -22.49 14.63
C ASP A 21 -25.13 -23.30 15.77
N GLU A 22 -26.46 -23.37 15.78
CA GLU A 22 -27.24 -24.05 16.83
C GLU A 22 -27.06 -25.59 16.85
N ARG A 23 -26.57 -26.18 15.75
CA ARG A 23 -26.49 -27.63 15.54
C ARG A 23 -25.08 -28.18 15.82
N GLY A 24 -24.07 -27.32 15.88
CA GLY A 24 -22.69 -27.71 16.15
C GLY A 24 -21.87 -27.92 14.87
N PRO A 25 -20.61 -28.40 14.98
CA PRO A 25 -20.04 -29.04 16.15
C PRO A 25 -19.71 -28.05 17.27
N PHE A 26 -20.02 -28.46 18.51
CA PHE A 26 -19.65 -27.70 19.70
C PHE A 26 -18.24 -28.09 20.14
N VAL A 27 -17.43 -27.07 20.46
CA VAL A 27 -16.07 -27.22 20.97
C VAL A 27 -15.94 -26.58 22.35
N PRO A 28 -15.18 -27.18 23.29
CA PRO A 28 -14.96 -26.60 24.61
C PRO A 28 -14.35 -25.19 24.53
N VAL A 29 -14.84 -24.28 25.36
CA VAL A 29 -14.24 -22.96 25.55
C VAL A 29 -13.21 -23.05 26.68
N LEU A 30 -11.93 -22.93 26.33
CA LEU A 30 -10.85 -22.95 27.32
C LEU A 30 -10.89 -21.68 28.18
N GLY A 31 -10.84 -21.84 29.51
CA GLY A 31 -10.70 -20.72 30.45
C GLY A 31 -11.99 -20.21 31.09
N ALA A 32 -13.14 -20.84 30.90
CA ALA A 32 -14.30 -20.63 31.77
C ALA A 32 -13.91 -21.08 33.19
N ARG A 33 -13.75 -20.13 34.13
CA ARG A 33 -13.39 -20.42 35.52
C ARG A 33 -14.63 -20.60 36.37
N ASP A 34 -14.55 -21.50 37.33
CA ASP A 34 -15.61 -21.76 38.30
C ASP A 34 -15.80 -20.58 39.25
N GLY A 35 -17.05 -20.21 39.54
CA GLY A 35 -17.42 -19.23 40.56
C GLY A 35 -17.61 -17.79 40.10
N GLU A 36 -17.35 -17.46 38.82
CA GLU A 36 -17.63 -16.12 38.27
C GLU A 36 -18.99 -16.11 37.56
N SER A 37 -19.98 -15.48 38.19
CA SER A 37 -21.27 -15.12 37.58
C SER A 37 -21.38 -13.61 37.54
N PRO A 38 -21.45 -12.97 36.36
CA PRO A 38 -21.51 -13.58 35.03
C PRO A 38 -20.16 -14.18 34.59
N PHE A 39 -20.20 -15.22 33.75
CA PHE A 39 -19.01 -15.74 33.07
C PHE A 39 -18.69 -14.86 31.85
N VAL A 40 -17.43 -14.47 31.68
CA VAL A 40 -16.97 -13.68 30.52
C VAL A 40 -16.17 -14.59 29.61
N VAL A 41 -16.68 -14.84 28.41
CA VAL A 41 -15.96 -15.60 27.37
C VAL A 41 -15.09 -14.67 26.56
N VAL A 42 -13.91 -15.15 26.13
CA VAL A 42 -13.08 -14.47 25.14
C VAL A 42 -13.95 -14.08 23.93
N PRO A 43 -13.94 -12.80 23.51
CA PRO A 43 -14.84 -12.32 22.48
C PRO A 43 -14.65 -13.14 21.19
N ALA A 44 -15.77 -13.56 20.61
CA ALA A 44 -15.77 -14.08 19.26
C ALA A 44 -15.53 -12.93 18.26
N PRO A 45 -15.06 -13.23 17.03
CA PRO A 45 -14.95 -12.21 15.98
C PRO A 45 -16.28 -11.47 15.78
N ASN A 46 -16.22 -10.15 15.63
CA ASN A 46 -17.40 -9.32 15.37
C ASN A 46 -18.13 -9.78 14.09
N GLY A 47 -19.46 -9.67 14.10
CA GLY A 47 -20.31 -10.10 12.99
C GLY A 47 -20.43 -11.63 12.83
N GLN A 48 -19.67 -12.42 13.58
CA GLN A 48 -19.78 -13.88 13.56
C GLN A 48 -20.80 -14.34 14.59
N ARG A 49 -21.87 -14.99 14.14
CA ARG A 49 -22.81 -15.67 15.05
C ARG A 49 -22.05 -16.78 15.78
N VAL A 50 -22.17 -16.81 17.10
CA VAL A 50 -21.64 -17.87 17.95
C VAL A 50 -22.73 -18.34 18.90
N CYS A 51 -22.85 -19.65 18.99
CA CYS A 51 -23.83 -20.34 19.82
C CYS A 51 -23.12 -21.02 20.98
N TYR A 52 -23.70 -20.93 22.18
CA TYR A 52 -23.15 -21.47 23.41
C TYR A 52 -24.13 -22.44 24.05
N ARG A 53 -23.58 -23.45 24.72
CA ARG A 53 -24.32 -24.29 25.65
C ARG A 53 -23.44 -24.56 26.87
N MET A 54 -24.07 -24.81 28.00
CA MET A 54 -23.38 -25.01 29.27
C MET A 54 -23.94 -26.22 30.02
N ARG A 55 -23.10 -26.84 30.83
CA ARG A 55 -23.52 -27.85 31.81
C ARG A 55 -22.71 -27.72 33.08
N ALA A 56 -23.32 -28.12 34.19
CA ALA A 56 -22.66 -28.25 35.49
C ALA A 56 -22.13 -29.67 35.70
N GLU A 57 -20.96 -29.77 36.32
CA GLU A 57 -20.28 -31.01 36.69
C GLU A 57 -19.85 -30.95 38.17
N ARG A 58 -20.09 -32.04 38.92
CA ARG A 58 -19.65 -32.19 40.31
C ARG A 58 -19.18 -33.62 40.55
N GLY A 59 -17.88 -33.85 40.41
CA GLY A 59 -17.30 -35.20 40.44
C GLY A 59 -17.92 -36.08 39.34
N PRO A 60 -18.50 -37.25 39.65
CA PRO A 60 -19.13 -38.11 38.65
C PRO A 60 -20.53 -37.65 38.22
N VAL A 61 -21.11 -36.64 38.89
CA VAL A 61 -22.45 -36.15 38.58
C VAL A 61 -22.37 -35.06 37.53
N ILE A 62 -22.90 -35.34 36.34
CA ILE A 62 -22.94 -34.41 35.21
C ILE A 62 -24.39 -34.10 34.88
N SER A 63 -24.73 -32.82 34.76
CA SER A 63 -26.06 -32.38 34.32
C SER A 63 -26.23 -32.54 32.79
N GLY A 64 -27.48 -32.46 32.32
CA GLY A 64 -27.74 -32.27 30.90
C GLY A 64 -27.20 -30.92 30.40
N TRP A 65 -26.99 -30.80 29.09
CA TRP A 65 -26.69 -29.51 28.47
C TRP A 65 -27.88 -28.55 28.60
N SER A 66 -27.59 -27.27 28.77
CA SER A 66 -28.57 -26.19 28.61
C SER A 66 -29.13 -26.14 27.20
N ASP A 67 -30.19 -25.36 27.02
CA ASP A 67 -30.57 -24.88 25.70
C ASP A 67 -29.40 -24.12 25.06
N VAL A 68 -29.34 -24.18 23.73
CA VAL A 68 -28.33 -23.47 22.95
C VAL A 68 -28.77 -22.02 22.80
N GLU A 69 -27.92 -21.11 23.25
CA GLU A 69 -28.14 -19.67 23.14
C GLU A 69 -27.12 -19.07 22.16
N CYS A 70 -27.60 -18.28 21.20
CA CYS A 70 -26.73 -17.70 20.19
C CYS A 70 -26.71 -16.19 20.27
N ALA A 71 -25.51 -15.62 20.12
CA ALA A 71 -25.30 -14.20 19.98
C ALA A 71 -24.37 -13.95 18.78
N THR A 72 -24.61 -12.84 18.09
CA THR A 72 -23.65 -12.30 17.13
C THR A 72 -23.04 -11.08 17.81
N PRO A 73 -21.78 -11.11 18.26
CA PRO A 73 -21.14 -9.93 18.81
C PRO A 73 -21.13 -8.86 17.73
N ASN A 74 -21.83 -7.76 17.98
CA ASN A 74 -21.88 -6.61 17.10
C ASN A 74 -21.74 -5.38 17.99
N VAL A 75 -20.51 -4.94 18.22
CA VAL A 75 -20.23 -4.06 19.37
C VAL A 75 -20.25 -2.59 18.99
N ASP A 76 -20.15 -2.28 17.71
CA ASP A 76 -20.32 -0.91 17.23
C ASP A 76 -21.47 -0.86 16.21
N PRO A 77 -22.59 -0.17 16.50
CA PRO A 77 -23.64 0.04 15.52
C PRO A 77 -23.38 1.25 14.61
N VAL A 78 -22.35 2.05 14.89
CA VAL A 78 -22.10 3.31 14.20
C VAL A 78 -20.92 3.14 13.25
N PRO A 79 -21.12 3.26 11.93
CA PRO A 79 -20.02 3.19 11.00
C PRO A 79 -19.01 4.32 11.22
N PRO A 80 -17.73 4.08 10.92
CA PRO A 80 -16.73 5.12 11.00
C PRO A 80 -17.00 6.24 9.99
N VAL A 81 -16.43 7.41 10.27
CA VAL A 81 -16.52 8.60 9.43
C VAL A 81 -15.14 8.89 8.84
N VAL A 82 -15.11 9.12 7.54
CA VAL A 82 -13.92 9.60 6.82
C VAL A 82 -14.15 11.07 6.47
N ARG A 83 -13.17 11.91 6.75
CA ARG A 83 -13.14 13.31 6.33
C ARG A 83 -11.80 13.59 5.66
N VAL A 84 -11.81 14.58 4.76
CA VAL A 84 -10.62 14.98 4.01
C VAL A 84 -10.32 16.40 4.42
N THR A 85 -9.18 16.62 5.07
CA THR A 85 -8.78 17.94 5.58
C THR A 85 -8.29 18.83 4.44
N SER A 86 -7.74 18.21 3.39
CA SER A 86 -7.05 18.86 2.26
C SER A 86 -8.00 19.41 1.18
N GLY A 87 -9.32 19.22 1.30
CA GLY A 87 -10.30 19.75 0.35
C GLY A 87 -10.13 19.19 -1.07
N ARG A 88 -10.35 20.03 -2.08
CA ARG A 88 -10.20 19.64 -3.49
C ARG A 88 -8.73 19.55 -3.88
N VAL A 89 -8.31 18.43 -4.46
CA VAL A 89 -6.92 18.24 -4.90
C VAL A 89 -6.69 18.97 -6.22
N VAL A 90 -5.78 19.94 -6.20
CA VAL A 90 -5.28 20.60 -7.42
C VAL A 90 -3.78 20.37 -7.46
N SER A 91 -3.32 19.56 -8.42
CA SER A 91 -1.90 19.22 -8.55
C SER A 91 -1.41 19.43 -9.98
N ARG A 92 -0.12 19.70 -10.12
CA ARG A 92 0.59 19.68 -11.41
C ARG A 92 1.13 18.29 -11.73
N THR A 93 1.33 17.48 -10.70
CA THR A 93 1.86 16.12 -10.77
C THR A 93 0.74 15.10 -10.58
N ARG A 94 1.01 13.85 -10.93
CA ARG A 94 0.16 12.71 -10.58
C ARG A 94 0.34 12.29 -9.13
N ASP A 95 1.52 12.48 -8.56
CA ASP A 95 1.75 12.15 -7.17
C ASP A 95 1.11 13.24 -6.27
N VAL A 96 0.18 12.81 -5.42
CA VAL A 96 -0.55 13.66 -4.48
C VAL A 96 -0.64 12.98 -3.11
N SER A 97 -0.53 13.76 -2.04
CA SER A 97 -0.74 13.30 -0.68
C SER A 97 -2.09 13.81 -0.17
N LEU A 98 -2.95 12.90 0.25
CA LEU A 98 -4.20 13.22 0.94
C LEU A 98 -4.02 13.08 2.44
N GLU A 99 -4.45 14.10 3.17
CA GLU A 99 -4.61 14.01 4.61
C GLU A 99 -6.08 13.71 4.93
N LEU A 100 -6.27 12.63 5.68
CA LEU A 100 -7.56 12.06 6.06
C LEU A 100 -7.71 12.14 7.58
N GLU A 101 -8.88 12.58 8.01
CA GLU A 101 -9.34 12.46 9.38
C GLU A 101 -10.28 11.26 9.46
N LEU A 102 -9.89 10.27 10.25
CA LEU A 102 -10.60 9.01 10.45
C LEU A 102 -11.16 9.02 11.87
N GLU A 103 -12.48 9.08 11.98
CA GLU A 103 -13.19 9.17 13.25
C GLU A 103 -14.07 7.94 13.41
N ASP A 104 -13.96 7.25 14.53
CA ASP A 104 -14.93 6.26 14.95
C ASP A 104 -15.78 6.85 16.10
N PRO A 105 -17.04 7.25 15.84
CA PRO A 105 -17.87 7.91 16.83
C PRO A 105 -18.20 7.02 18.03
N SER A 106 -18.06 5.70 17.93
CA SER A 106 -18.30 4.79 19.06
C SER A 106 -17.19 4.84 20.12
N SER A 107 -16.01 5.34 19.77
CA SER A 107 -14.93 5.57 20.74
C SER A 107 -15.23 6.74 21.68
N ALA A 108 -16.18 7.62 21.30
CA ALA A 108 -16.53 8.82 22.05
C ALA A 108 -17.76 8.58 22.95
N THR A 109 -17.56 7.89 24.08
CA THR A 109 -18.43 8.00 25.27
C THR A 109 -19.94 7.84 25.04
N HIS A 110 -20.43 6.66 24.66
CA HIS A 110 -21.82 6.26 24.98
C HIS A 110 -21.80 4.98 25.82
N VAL A 111 -21.53 5.16 27.11
CA VAL A 111 -21.78 4.15 28.13
C VAL A 111 -23.29 4.09 28.36
N HIS A 112 -23.98 3.19 27.66
CA HIS A 112 -25.19 2.58 28.20
C HIS A 112 -24.86 1.13 28.57
N LEU A 113 -24.82 0.93 29.89
CA LEU A 113 -24.44 -0.28 30.62
C LEU A 113 -25.35 -1.51 30.35
N THR A 114 -24.70 -2.67 30.49
CA THR A 114 -25.20 -3.98 31.00
C THR A 114 -25.53 -5.08 29.97
N VAL A 115 -24.52 -5.77 29.45
CA VAL A 115 -23.95 -7.06 29.91
C VAL A 115 -22.60 -7.17 29.19
N GLU A 116 -21.50 -7.25 29.92
CA GLU A 116 -20.15 -7.28 29.35
C GLU A 116 -19.91 -8.60 28.59
N LEU A 117 -20.13 -8.55 27.28
CA LEU A 117 -19.62 -9.53 26.32
C LEU A 117 -18.72 -8.79 25.33
N GLY A 118 -17.42 -8.81 25.61
CA GLY A 118 -16.37 -8.32 24.71
C GLY A 118 -16.02 -6.84 24.90
N THR A 119 -14.72 -6.55 24.83
CA THR A 119 -14.21 -5.18 24.70
C THR A 119 -14.84 -4.54 23.47
N VAL A 120 -15.45 -3.36 23.61
CA VAL A 120 -15.84 -2.53 22.47
C VAL A 120 -14.56 -2.22 21.70
N VAL A 121 -14.40 -2.90 20.56
CA VAL A 121 -13.23 -2.69 19.72
C VAL A 121 -13.55 -1.54 18.79
N SER A 122 -13.33 -0.31 19.26
CA SER A 122 -13.50 0.91 18.46
C SER A 122 -12.22 1.24 17.71
N GLY A 123 -12.37 1.97 16.60
CA GLY A 123 -11.31 2.50 15.77
C GLY A 123 -11.41 2.05 14.32
N VAL A 124 -11.02 2.96 13.42
CA VAL A 124 -10.81 2.66 12.00
C VAL A 124 -9.55 1.83 11.84
N VAL A 125 -9.66 0.67 11.19
CA VAL A 125 -8.52 -0.24 10.98
C VAL A 125 -8.12 -0.44 9.55
N GLU A 126 -9.07 -0.30 8.63
CA GLU A 126 -8.80 -0.48 7.22
C GLU A 126 -9.39 0.67 6.42
N LEU A 127 -8.74 0.95 5.31
CA LEU A 127 -9.21 1.86 4.29
C LEU A 127 -9.15 1.17 2.93
N ARG A 128 -9.92 1.67 1.99
CA ARG A 128 -9.71 1.41 0.57
C ARG A 128 -10.00 2.67 -0.21
N TYR A 129 -9.37 2.78 -1.37
CA TYR A 129 -9.62 3.89 -2.27
C TYR A 129 -9.66 3.41 -3.71
N SER A 130 -10.41 4.11 -4.54
CA SER A 130 -10.44 3.89 -5.99
C SER A 130 -10.52 5.22 -6.74
N PHE A 131 -10.25 5.18 -8.04
CA PHE A 131 -10.54 6.29 -8.93
C PHE A 131 -11.87 6.06 -9.66
N ALA A 132 -12.48 7.14 -10.13
CA ALA A 132 -13.68 7.07 -10.96
C ALA A 132 -13.49 6.06 -12.13
N GLY A 133 -14.45 5.15 -12.27
CA GLY A 133 -14.42 4.05 -13.26
C GLY A 133 -14.14 2.67 -12.65
N THR A 134 -13.54 2.61 -11.46
CA THR A 134 -13.35 1.36 -10.72
C THR A 134 -14.32 1.30 -9.53
N PRO A 135 -15.26 0.35 -9.48
CA PRO A 135 -16.16 0.18 -8.35
C PRO A 135 -15.36 0.00 -7.05
N ILE A 136 -15.57 0.89 -6.07
CA ILE A 136 -14.82 0.83 -4.80
C ILE A 136 -14.99 -0.52 -4.07
N ASP A 137 -16.14 -1.17 -4.27
CA ASP A 137 -16.44 -2.48 -3.70
C ASP A 137 -15.55 -3.62 -4.20
N SER A 138 -14.90 -3.43 -5.35
CA SER A 138 -13.95 -4.40 -5.92
C SER A 138 -12.52 -4.21 -5.44
N VAL A 139 -12.22 -3.12 -4.73
CA VAL A 139 -10.87 -2.84 -4.23
C VAL A 139 -10.64 -3.53 -2.88
N ALA A 140 -9.49 -4.20 -2.76
CA ALA A 140 -9.08 -4.84 -1.52
C ALA A 140 -8.88 -3.82 -0.40
N TRP A 141 -9.23 -4.23 0.82
CA TRP A 141 -8.94 -3.47 2.03
C TRP A 141 -7.43 -3.45 2.32
N GLN A 142 -6.94 -2.33 2.82
CA GLN A 142 -5.57 -2.14 3.27
C GLN A 142 -5.58 -1.49 4.67
N PRO A 143 -4.50 -1.60 5.46
CA PRO A 143 -4.41 -0.94 6.76
C PRO A 143 -4.70 0.56 6.67
N ALA A 144 -5.49 1.08 7.61
CA ALA A 144 -5.85 2.48 7.68
C ALA A 144 -4.62 3.37 7.91
N VAL A 145 -4.49 4.43 7.11
CA VAL A 145 -3.46 5.47 7.25
C VAL A 145 -4.10 6.85 7.13
N ALA A 146 -3.65 7.79 7.96
CA ALA A 146 -4.12 9.19 7.92
C ALA A 146 -3.53 9.97 6.74
N HIS A 147 -2.40 9.50 6.20
CA HIS A 147 -1.73 10.10 5.05
C HIS A 147 -1.74 9.08 3.91
N LEU A 148 -2.39 9.44 2.80
CA LEU A 148 -2.54 8.57 1.66
C LEU A 148 -1.81 9.18 0.46
N ASP A 149 -0.67 8.61 0.12
CA ASP A 149 0.10 8.97 -1.06
C ASP A 149 -0.44 8.21 -2.28
N LEU A 150 -0.88 8.96 -3.28
CA LEU A 150 -1.59 8.46 -4.45
C LEU A 150 -0.92 8.91 -5.74
N ARG A 151 -0.90 8.03 -6.73
CA ARG A 151 -0.60 8.39 -8.13
C ARG A 151 -1.91 8.51 -8.90
N LEU A 152 -2.31 9.74 -9.23
CA LEU A 152 -3.52 10.05 -9.98
C LEU A 152 -3.46 9.41 -11.38
N PRO A 153 -4.63 9.02 -11.95
CA PRO A 153 -4.69 8.57 -13.34
C PRO A 153 -4.32 9.69 -14.31
N ASP A 154 -3.87 9.32 -15.51
CA ASP A 154 -3.46 10.27 -16.55
C ASP A 154 -4.67 10.93 -17.26
N VAL A 155 -5.49 11.61 -16.47
CA VAL A 155 -6.68 12.35 -16.92
C VAL A 155 -6.66 13.75 -16.32
N PRO A 156 -7.23 14.76 -17.00
CA PRO A 156 -7.16 16.15 -16.54
C PRO A 156 -7.97 16.41 -15.26
N ALA A 157 -8.99 15.62 -15.00
CA ALA A 157 -9.80 15.70 -13.79
C ALA A 157 -10.51 14.37 -13.53
N GLY A 158 -10.91 14.15 -12.28
CA GLY A 158 -11.66 12.96 -11.88
C GLY A 158 -12.06 13.01 -10.41
N GLU A 159 -12.41 11.85 -9.88
CA GLU A 159 -12.74 11.67 -8.47
C GLU A 159 -11.92 10.54 -7.86
N ILE A 160 -11.56 10.72 -6.60
CA ILE A 160 -11.01 9.71 -5.71
C ILE A 160 -12.14 9.31 -4.76
N HIS A 161 -12.44 8.03 -4.68
CA HIS A 161 -13.44 7.48 -3.77
C HIS A 161 -12.69 6.83 -2.62
N VAL A 162 -13.03 7.19 -1.38
CA VAL A 162 -12.37 6.66 -0.17
C VAL A 162 -13.43 6.10 0.77
N GLN A 163 -13.13 4.96 1.38
CA GLN A 163 -13.99 4.32 2.36
C GLN A 163 -13.15 3.68 3.46
N ALA A 164 -13.68 3.67 4.67
CA ALA A 164 -13.05 3.08 5.84
C ALA A 164 -13.90 1.95 6.41
N ARG A 165 -13.24 1.04 7.13
CA ARG A 165 -13.85 -0.05 7.90
C ARG A 165 -13.25 -0.09 9.31
N ASP A 166 -14.12 -0.28 10.30
CA ASP A 166 -13.73 -0.46 11.69
C ASP A 166 -13.51 -1.95 12.05
N LEU A 167 -13.17 -2.22 13.32
CA LEU A 167 -12.98 -3.59 13.82
C LEU A 167 -14.30 -4.37 14.01
N ALA A 168 -15.43 -3.68 14.02
CA ALA A 168 -16.76 -4.30 14.01
C ALA A 168 -17.20 -4.72 12.61
N GLY A 169 -16.48 -4.30 11.57
CA GLY A 169 -16.80 -4.55 10.18
C GLY A 169 -17.79 -3.54 9.60
N ASN A 170 -18.14 -2.47 10.33
CA ASN A 170 -18.96 -1.41 9.76
C ASN A 170 -18.15 -0.64 8.74
N VAL A 171 -18.84 -0.22 7.70
CA VAL A 171 -18.23 0.44 6.55
C VAL A 171 -18.74 1.86 6.46
N SER A 172 -17.82 2.83 6.35
CA SER A 172 -18.17 4.24 6.21
C SER A 172 -18.97 4.52 4.94
N LYS A 173 -19.62 5.69 4.89
CA LYS A 173 -20.04 6.26 3.60
C LYS A 173 -18.82 6.48 2.71
N VAL A 174 -19.01 6.34 1.39
CA VAL A 174 -17.97 6.65 0.41
C VAL A 174 -17.78 8.16 0.34
N VAL A 175 -16.57 8.63 0.65
CA VAL A 175 -16.16 10.02 0.48
C VAL A 175 -15.64 10.20 -0.94
N ARG A 176 -16.14 11.22 -1.65
CA ARG A 176 -15.72 11.55 -3.01
C ARG A 176 -14.92 12.84 -3.01
N ILE A 177 -13.71 12.76 -3.54
CA ILE A 177 -12.75 13.86 -3.57
C ILE A 177 -12.49 14.18 -5.03
N GLY A 178 -12.96 15.34 -5.50
CA GLY A 178 -12.63 15.80 -6.84
C GLY A 178 -11.15 16.16 -6.91
N PHE A 179 -10.48 15.75 -7.99
CA PHE A 179 -9.14 16.23 -8.32
C PHE A 179 -9.13 16.90 -9.70
N ARG A 180 -8.20 17.83 -9.88
CA ARG A 180 -7.89 18.45 -11.16
C ARG A 180 -6.38 18.53 -11.34
N ARG A 181 -5.89 18.01 -12.47
CA ARG A 181 -4.53 18.21 -12.93
C ARG A 181 -4.45 19.54 -13.67
N LEU A 182 -3.55 20.40 -13.23
CA LEU A 182 -3.20 21.62 -13.95
C LEU A 182 -2.31 21.22 -15.11
N LEU A 183 -2.88 21.10 -16.31
CA LEU A 183 -2.16 20.83 -17.56
C LEU A 183 -2.23 22.02 -18.52
N ASP A 184 -2.55 23.19 -17.98
CA ASP A 184 -2.93 24.37 -18.75
C ASP A 184 -1.70 25.06 -19.36
N SER A 185 -0.51 24.89 -18.77
CA SER A 185 0.73 25.47 -19.30
C SER A 185 1.58 24.47 -20.10
N ARG A 186 2.50 24.99 -20.93
CA ARG A 186 3.51 24.16 -21.62
C ARG A 186 4.44 23.48 -20.62
N VAL A 187 4.69 24.10 -19.47
CA VAL A 187 5.50 23.53 -18.39
C VAL A 187 4.80 22.34 -17.78
N ASP A 188 3.51 22.45 -17.50
CA ASP A 188 2.72 21.36 -16.92
C ASP A 188 2.65 20.16 -17.88
N ARG A 189 2.50 20.40 -19.19
CA ARG A 189 2.59 19.34 -20.19
C ARG A 189 3.97 18.67 -20.22
N ALA A 190 5.04 19.44 -20.05
CA ALA A 190 6.38 18.87 -19.98
C ALA A 190 6.61 18.06 -18.70
N ILE A 191 5.97 18.42 -17.58
CA ILE A 191 5.95 17.61 -16.35
C ILE A 191 5.19 16.30 -16.61
N ALA A 192 4.00 16.36 -17.22
CA ALA A 192 3.24 15.16 -17.55
C ALA A 192 3.99 14.20 -18.49
N ASP A 193 4.73 14.72 -19.47
CA ASP A 193 5.59 13.89 -20.33
C ASP A 193 6.72 13.21 -19.56
N GLU A 194 7.28 13.89 -18.55
CA GLU A 194 8.34 13.35 -17.69
C GLU A 194 7.81 12.22 -16.81
N GLU A 195 6.63 12.42 -16.19
CA GLU A 195 5.97 11.37 -15.41
C GLU A 195 5.64 10.13 -16.28
N ARG A 196 5.23 10.35 -17.54
CA ARG A 196 5.02 9.24 -18.50
C ARG A 196 6.33 8.54 -18.84
N ALA A 197 7.43 9.27 -18.99
CA ALA A 197 8.73 8.67 -19.20
C ALA A 197 9.18 7.81 -18.00
N GLU A 198 8.92 8.26 -16.77
CA GLU A 198 9.17 7.47 -15.56
C GLU A 198 8.36 6.17 -15.55
N ASP A 199 7.07 6.20 -15.89
CA ASP A 199 6.27 4.98 -16.00
C ASP A 199 6.86 3.99 -17.01
N GLN A 200 7.33 4.48 -18.16
CA GLN A 200 7.96 3.65 -19.19
C GLN A 200 9.28 3.04 -18.70
N LEU A 201 10.04 3.78 -17.88
CA LEU A 201 11.27 3.26 -17.28
C LEU A 201 10.98 2.17 -16.26
N ASP A 202 9.96 2.35 -15.41
CA ASP A 202 9.55 1.36 -14.43
C ASP A 202 8.99 0.10 -15.11
N ALA A 203 8.31 0.26 -16.25
CA ALA A 203 7.89 -0.84 -17.13
C ALA A 203 9.06 -1.50 -17.89
N GLY A 204 10.27 -0.93 -17.84
CA GLY A 204 11.45 -1.44 -18.54
C GLY A 204 11.53 -1.06 -20.04
N ASP A 205 10.61 -0.25 -20.56
CA ASP A 205 10.64 0.27 -21.93
C ASP A 205 11.50 1.54 -22.03
N LEU A 206 12.81 1.32 -22.08
CA LEU A 206 13.79 2.39 -22.20
C LEU A 206 13.60 3.23 -23.50
N ALA A 207 13.12 2.62 -24.58
CA ALA A 207 12.97 3.30 -25.86
C ALA A 207 11.81 4.29 -25.81
N ALA A 208 10.66 3.87 -25.28
CA ALA A 208 9.50 4.73 -25.05
C ALA A 208 9.83 5.85 -24.07
N ALA A 209 10.50 5.52 -22.95
CA ALA A 209 10.95 6.52 -21.98
C ALA A 209 11.83 7.60 -22.61
N LYS A 210 12.82 7.19 -23.41
CA LYS A 210 13.70 8.13 -24.11
C LYS A 210 12.93 9.03 -25.08
N ALA A 211 11.97 8.48 -25.82
CA ALA A 211 11.14 9.26 -26.75
C ALA A 211 10.32 10.33 -26.01
N GLU A 212 9.70 9.99 -24.89
CA GLU A 212 8.94 10.94 -24.06
C GLU A 212 9.82 12.03 -23.47
N ILE A 213 11.03 11.70 -22.98
CA ILE A 213 11.98 12.71 -22.47
C ILE A 213 12.41 13.69 -23.57
N VAL A 214 12.71 13.19 -24.77
CA VAL A 214 13.08 14.04 -25.91
C VAL A 214 11.92 14.96 -26.30
N ALA A 215 10.69 14.42 -26.39
CA ALA A 215 9.49 15.22 -26.67
C ALA A 215 9.28 16.31 -25.60
N SER A 216 9.48 15.98 -24.33
CA SER A 216 9.38 16.90 -23.21
C SER A 216 10.41 18.04 -23.28
N LEU A 217 11.66 17.73 -23.62
CA LEU A 217 12.72 18.72 -23.80
C LEU A 217 12.42 19.70 -24.95
N LEU A 218 11.90 19.20 -26.07
CA LEU A 218 11.50 20.06 -27.21
C LEU A 218 10.40 21.05 -26.81
N LYS A 219 9.37 20.58 -26.08
CA LYS A 219 8.28 21.44 -25.60
C LYS A 219 8.78 22.50 -24.60
N LEU A 220 9.74 22.16 -23.75
CA LEU A 220 10.38 23.12 -22.84
C LEU A 220 11.18 24.17 -23.59
N ASP A 221 11.94 23.77 -24.61
CA ASP A 221 12.73 24.69 -25.43
C ASP A 221 11.84 25.69 -26.14
N GLU A 222 10.75 25.23 -26.74
CA GLU A 222 9.74 26.12 -27.31
C GLU A 222 9.12 27.07 -26.27
N ALA A 223 8.84 26.58 -25.05
CA ALA A 223 8.28 27.40 -23.98
C ALA A 223 9.26 28.47 -23.46
N VAL A 224 10.54 28.14 -23.36
CA VAL A 224 11.63 29.06 -23.01
C VAL A 224 11.76 30.13 -24.08
N LEU A 225 11.86 29.74 -25.36
CA LEU A 225 11.98 30.67 -26.48
C LEU A 225 10.78 31.61 -26.58
N ALA A 226 9.56 31.08 -26.42
CA ALA A 226 8.34 31.90 -26.41
C ALA A 226 8.34 32.92 -25.24
N SER A 227 8.89 32.55 -24.08
CA SER A 227 8.97 33.44 -22.92
C SER A 227 10.06 34.50 -23.08
N LEU A 228 11.21 34.14 -23.65
CA LEU A 228 12.26 35.09 -24.01
C LEU A 228 11.78 36.11 -25.06
N ALA A 229 11.01 35.65 -26.06
CA ALA A 229 10.44 36.52 -27.07
C ALA A 229 9.48 37.56 -26.46
N ARG A 230 8.61 37.16 -25.52
CA ARG A 230 7.72 38.08 -24.79
C ARG A 230 8.48 39.12 -23.98
N LEU A 231 9.50 38.68 -23.25
CA LEU A 231 10.37 39.57 -22.48
C LEU A 231 11.12 40.58 -23.36
N SER A 232 11.56 40.18 -24.56
CA SER A 232 12.23 41.09 -25.49
C SER A 232 11.31 42.19 -26.03
N GLN A 233 9.99 41.95 -26.01
CA GLN A 233 8.98 42.89 -26.48
C GLN A 233 8.41 43.77 -25.36
N SER A 234 8.55 43.37 -24.10
CA SER A 234 8.09 44.19 -22.97
C SER A 234 9.10 45.30 -22.67
N LYS A 235 8.64 46.56 -22.64
CA LYS A 235 9.49 47.74 -22.38
C LYS A 235 9.97 47.87 -20.93
N GLY A 236 9.79 46.82 -20.13
CA GLY A 236 10.24 46.69 -18.76
C GLY A 236 10.02 45.24 -18.35
N ALA A 237 11.10 44.53 -18.05
CA ALA A 237 11.01 43.13 -17.63
C ALA A 237 10.18 43.05 -16.35
N ASN A 238 8.97 42.48 -16.45
CA ASN A 238 8.18 42.20 -15.28
C ASN A 238 8.92 41.12 -14.47
N LEU A 239 9.10 41.35 -13.16
CA LEU A 239 9.83 40.45 -12.26
C LEU A 239 9.27 39.03 -12.31
N ASP A 240 7.96 38.89 -12.55
CA ASP A 240 7.27 37.61 -12.71
C ASP A 240 7.76 36.82 -13.92
N GLU A 241 8.03 37.48 -15.05
CA GLU A 241 8.51 36.81 -16.27
C GLU A 241 9.96 36.30 -16.10
N VAL A 242 10.80 37.05 -15.39
CA VAL A 242 12.17 36.62 -15.03
C VAL A 242 12.13 35.41 -14.10
N HIS A 243 11.17 35.38 -13.17
CA HIS A 243 10.99 34.25 -12.25
C HIS A 243 10.53 32.98 -12.99
N VAL A 244 9.65 33.13 -13.99
CA VAL A 244 9.22 32.03 -14.88
C VAL A 244 10.39 31.48 -15.70
N LEU A 245 11.21 32.33 -16.32
CA LEU A 245 12.40 31.89 -17.04
C LEU A 245 13.41 31.17 -16.14
N THR A 246 13.64 31.69 -14.94
CA THR A 246 14.56 31.05 -13.98
C THR A 246 14.08 29.65 -13.60
N ARG A 247 12.76 29.47 -13.39
CA ARG A 247 12.17 28.15 -13.15
C ARG A 247 12.32 27.23 -14.36
N LEU A 248 12.04 27.73 -15.57
CA LEU A 248 12.18 26.96 -16.81
C LEU A 248 13.61 26.47 -17.04
N VAL A 249 14.61 27.34 -16.84
CA VAL A 249 16.03 26.96 -16.98
C VAL A 249 16.41 25.91 -15.94
N LYS A 250 15.99 26.07 -14.68
CA LYS A 250 16.24 25.05 -13.63
C LYS A 250 15.63 23.69 -14.00
N VAL A 251 14.40 23.67 -14.51
CA VAL A 251 13.73 22.44 -14.98
C VAL A 251 14.51 21.81 -16.13
N LYS A 252 14.95 22.61 -17.12
CA LYS A 252 15.76 22.10 -18.25
C LYS A 252 17.09 21.49 -17.77
N THR A 253 17.77 22.14 -16.84
CA THR A 253 19.03 21.63 -16.26
C THR A 253 18.81 20.33 -15.49
N LEU A 254 17.77 20.25 -14.64
CA LEU A 254 17.39 19.03 -13.93
C LEU A 254 17.09 17.88 -14.89
N LYS A 255 16.41 18.15 -16.01
CA LYS A 255 16.10 17.14 -17.03
C LYS A 255 17.35 16.62 -17.74
N LEU A 256 18.29 17.50 -18.08
CA LEU A 256 19.57 17.07 -18.66
C LEU A 256 20.34 16.17 -17.68
N THR A 257 20.29 16.48 -16.38
CA THR A 257 20.87 15.63 -15.34
C THR A 257 20.15 14.29 -15.21
N CYS A 258 18.82 14.26 -15.30
CA CYS A 258 18.05 13.01 -15.31
C CYS A 258 18.38 12.15 -16.54
N VAL A 259 18.49 12.73 -17.74
CA VAL A 259 18.95 12.01 -18.94
C VAL A 259 20.34 11.41 -18.73
N ALA A 260 21.25 12.13 -18.07
CA ALA A 260 22.59 11.64 -17.75
C ALA A 260 22.54 10.50 -16.73
N LEU A 261 21.71 10.61 -15.69
CA LEU A 261 21.50 9.56 -14.68
C LEU A 261 20.84 8.32 -15.29
N LEU A 262 19.90 8.49 -16.21
CA LEU A 262 19.27 7.37 -16.92
C LEU A 262 20.28 6.63 -17.79
N LYS A 263 21.13 7.37 -18.52
CA LYS A 263 22.27 6.76 -19.22
C LYS A 263 23.16 5.97 -18.24
N ALA A 264 23.50 6.54 -17.08
CA ALA A 264 24.31 5.86 -16.08
C ALA A 264 23.63 4.60 -15.52
N LYS A 265 22.34 4.65 -15.20
CA LYS A 265 21.56 3.50 -14.71
C LYS A 265 21.45 2.39 -15.76
N THR A 266 21.22 2.75 -17.02
CA THR A 266 21.23 1.75 -18.11
C THR A 266 22.59 1.09 -18.30
N LEU A 267 23.67 1.86 -18.14
CA LEU A 267 25.02 1.33 -18.21
C LEU A 267 25.31 0.38 -17.03
N HIS A 268 24.84 0.73 -15.84
CA HIS A 268 24.95 -0.11 -14.65
C HIS A 268 24.17 -1.42 -14.81
N LEU A 269 22.91 -1.36 -15.28
CA LEU A 269 22.08 -2.54 -15.50
C LEU A 269 22.67 -3.45 -16.58
N ALA A 270 23.23 -2.87 -17.65
CA ALA A 270 23.93 -3.63 -18.69
C ALA A 270 25.18 -4.33 -18.13
N ASN A 271 25.94 -3.64 -17.25
CA ASN A 271 27.10 -4.23 -16.59
C ASN A 271 26.69 -5.37 -15.65
N GLN A 272 25.61 -5.21 -14.88
CA GLN A 272 25.08 -6.27 -14.02
C GLN A 272 24.67 -7.51 -14.82
N ARG A 273 23.93 -7.34 -15.92
CA ARG A 273 23.57 -8.47 -16.81
C ARG A 273 24.79 -9.16 -17.41
N LEU A 274 25.84 -8.41 -17.72
CA LEU A 274 27.10 -8.97 -18.22
C LEU A 274 27.84 -9.77 -17.13
N GLN A 275 27.77 -9.33 -15.87
CA GLN A 275 28.28 -10.09 -14.73
C GLN A 275 27.47 -11.37 -14.47
N GLU A 276 26.15 -11.32 -14.55
CA GLU A 276 25.27 -12.48 -14.41
C GLU A 276 25.52 -13.50 -15.55
N ALA A 277 25.67 -13.03 -16.79
CA ALA A 277 26.01 -13.89 -17.93
C ALA A 277 27.39 -14.54 -17.76
N LEU A 278 28.39 -13.80 -17.28
CA LEU A 278 29.73 -14.33 -17.01
C LEU A 278 29.70 -15.37 -15.87
N ALA A 279 28.89 -15.14 -14.83
CA ALA A 279 28.71 -16.10 -13.74
C ALA A 279 28.08 -17.41 -14.25
N LEU A 280 27.06 -17.32 -15.11
CA LEU A 280 26.46 -18.49 -15.76
C LEU A 280 27.44 -19.23 -16.67
N GLU A 281 28.29 -18.53 -17.42
CA GLU A 281 29.34 -19.17 -18.23
C GLU A 281 30.36 -19.92 -17.36
N LEU A 282 30.71 -19.38 -16.19
CA LEU A 282 31.59 -20.04 -15.23
C LEU A 282 30.94 -21.29 -14.62
N GLU A 283 29.69 -21.20 -14.18
CA GLU A 283 28.94 -22.35 -13.67
C GLU A 283 28.80 -23.46 -14.73
N LEU A 284 28.54 -23.10 -15.98
CA LEU A 284 28.49 -24.05 -17.10
C LEU A 284 29.85 -24.69 -17.38
N ALA A 285 30.94 -23.93 -17.25
CA ALA A 285 32.30 -24.45 -17.40
C ALA A 285 32.67 -25.44 -16.29
N GLU A 286 32.36 -25.11 -15.03
CA GLU A 286 32.55 -26.01 -13.88
C GLU A 286 31.73 -27.30 -14.02
N PHE A 287 30.46 -27.18 -14.42
CA PHE A 287 29.60 -28.33 -14.65
C PHE A 287 30.09 -29.24 -15.80
N ALA A 288 30.65 -28.66 -16.87
CA ALA A 288 31.23 -29.42 -17.97
C ALA A 288 32.50 -30.19 -17.54
N GLU A 289 33.32 -29.59 -16.66
CA GLU A 289 34.49 -30.22 -16.08
C GLU A 289 34.11 -31.40 -15.17
N GLU A 290 33.13 -31.21 -14.28
CA GLU A 290 32.64 -32.27 -13.37
C GLU A 290 32.09 -33.48 -14.12
N ARG A 291 31.42 -33.25 -15.26
CA ARG A 291 30.86 -34.33 -16.09
C ARG A 291 31.89 -35.00 -17.00
N GLY A 292 33.18 -34.63 -16.92
CA GLY A 292 34.23 -35.18 -17.77
C GLY A 292 33.96 -34.95 -19.26
N CYS A 293 33.09 -33.99 -19.59
CA CYS A 293 32.79 -33.61 -20.96
C CYS A 293 33.99 -32.83 -21.49
N ARG A 294 34.99 -33.56 -22.00
CA ARG A 294 36.05 -32.96 -22.81
C ARG A 294 35.41 -32.44 -24.08
N CYS A 295 34.96 -31.19 -24.06
CA CYS A 295 34.65 -30.44 -25.25
C CYS A 295 35.95 -30.28 -26.05
N GLU A 296 36.24 -31.25 -26.92
CA GLU A 296 37.18 -31.06 -28.03
C GLU A 296 36.59 -29.98 -28.94
N THR A 297 36.88 -28.72 -28.59
CA THR A 297 37.00 -27.58 -29.49
C THR A 297 35.82 -27.32 -30.46
N LEU A 298 34.90 -26.44 -30.05
CA LEU A 298 34.50 -25.39 -30.99
C LEU A 298 35.73 -24.49 -31.17
N GLY A 299 36.32 -24.55 -32.37
CA GLY A 299 37.62 -23.97 -32.71
C GLY A 299 37.68 -22.44 -32.64
N VAL A 300 37.65 -21.86 -31.44
CA VAL A 300 38.16 -20.51 -31.21
C VAL A 300 39.67 -20.62 -31.14
N SER A 301 40.30 -20.36 -32.29
CA SER A 301 41.75 -20.26 -32.45
C SER A 301 42.36 -19.38 -31.34
N ARG A 302 42.99 -20.02 -30.36
CA ARG A 302 43.89 -19.38 -29.39
C ARG A 302 45.13 -18.90 -30.15
N HIS A 303 45.02 -17.78 -30.86
CA HIS A 303 46.20 -17.04 -31.25
C HIS A 303 46.85 -16.47 -29.98
N ARG A 304 48.02 -17.03 -29.66
CA ARG A 304 48.94 -16.59 -28.61
C ARG A 304 49.22 -15.08 -28.74
N ASN A 305 48.59 -14.26 -27.90
CA ASN A 305 49.11 -12.95 -27.51
C ASN A 305 49.71 -13.05 -26.11
N ARG A 306 50.89 -13.69 -26.05
CA ARG A 306 51.82 -13.61 -24.91
C ARG A 306 52.80 -12.46 -25.20
N ALA A 307 52.36 -11.22 -25.03
CA ALA A 307 53.27 -10.09 -24.96
C ALA A 307 52.61 -8.89 -24.24
N ARG A 308 53.24 -8.50 -23.13
CA ARG A 308 53.16 -7.19 -22.44
C ARG A 308 51.83 -6.82 -21.77
N VAL A 309 51.72 -7.19 -20.50
CA VAL A 309 50.99 -6.41 -19.51
C VAL A 309 52.03 -5.60 -18.71
N PRO A 310 52.15 -4.28 -18.90
CA PRO A 310 52.83 -3.41 -17.94
C PRO A 310 51.86 -3.02 -16.82
N GLU A 311 52.44 -2.87 -15.64
CA GLU A 311 51.83 -2.47 -14.37
C GLU A 311 50.80 -1.34 -14.47
N LEU A 312 49.57 -1.61 -14.03
CA LEU A 312 48.65 -0.61 -13.49
C LEU A 312 48.34 -0.97 -12.03
N ARG A 313 49.35 -0.83 -11.17
CA ARG A 313 49.19 -0.68 -9.72
C ARG A 313 49.78 0.67 -9.30
N ARG A 314 49.02 1.74 -9.51
CA ARG A 314 49.06 3.02 -8.77
C ARG A 314 48.13 4.00 -9.45
N ILE A 315 46.93 4.16 -8.90
CA ILE A 315 46.22 5.43 -8.65
C ILE A 315 45.03 5.01 -7.78
N GLY A 316 45.13 5.34 -6.51
CA GLY A 316 44.19 4.94 -5.47
C GLY A 316 44.70 5.44 -4.12
N ARG A 317 45.03 6.74 -4.06
CA ARG A 317 45.21 7.59 -2.87
C ARG A 317 45.52 9.00 -3.35
N GLN A 318 44.48 9.77 -3.59
CA GLN A 318 44.33 11.20 -3.29
C GLN A 318 42.84 11.52 -3.32
#